data_AF-A0A920K205-F1
#
_entry.id   AF-A0A920K205-F1
#
_cell.length_a   1.000
_cell.length_b   1.000
_cell.length_c   1.000
_cell.angle_alpha   90.00
_cell.angle_beta   90.00
_cell.angle_gamma   90.00
#
_symmetry.space_group_name_H-M   'P 1'
#
loop_
_entity.id
_entity.type
_entity.pdbx_description
1 polymer ?
#
loop_
_entity_poly.entity_id
_entity_poly.type
_entity_poly.pdbx_seq_one_letter_code
_entity_poly.pdbx_strand_id
1 'polypeptide(L)' 'MENYEIARFDDGITRIREKFISADWRCNIWHIQGRERDLIIDTGFGLPPYQRVLQKYLIDQSLQFAP' A
#
# COMPACT_ATOMS: atom_id res chain seq x y z
N MET A 1 -3.49 -3.52 -9.29
CA MET A 1 -4.12 -2.99 -8.06
C MET A 1 -5.63 -3.14 -8.07
N GLU A 2 -6.25 -3.90 -8.98
CA GLU A 2 -7.71 -3.92 -9.16
C GLU A 2 -8.50 -4.35 -7.90
N ASN A 3 -7.93 -5.24 -7.08
CA ASN A 3 -8.53 -5.72 -5.82
C ASN A 3 -8.35 -4.78 -4.62
N TYR A 4 -7.68 -3.65 -4.82
CA TYR A 4 -7.38 -2.68 -3.77
C TYR A 4 -7.96 -1.31 -4.11
N GLU A 5 -8.44 -0.63 -3.08
CA GLU A 5 -8.71 0.80 -3.13
C GLU A 5 -7.47 1.55 -2.64
N ILE A 6 -7.15 2.65 -3.32
CA ILE A 6 -6.02 3.51 -2.99
C ILE A 6 -6.57 4.91 -2.78
N ALA A 7 -6.32 5.45 -1.60
CA ALA A 7 -6.62 6.83 -1.26
C ALA A 7 -5.30 7.54 -0.97
N ARG A 8 -5.02 8.61 -1.72
CA ARG A 8 -3.89 9.51 -1.46
C ARG A 8 -4.36 10.65 -0.57
N PHE A 9 -3.53 11.00 0.38
CA PHE A 9 -3.67 12.13 1.28
C PHE A 9 -2.47 13.06 1.10
N ASP A 10 -2.48 14.20 1.79
CA ASP A 10 -1.35 15.13 1.79
C ASP A 10 -0.09 14.52 2.45
N ASP A 11 1.03 15.22 2.31
CA ASP A 11 2.32 14.89 2.95
C ASP A 11 2.85 13.49 2.63
N GLY A 12 2.59 13.00 1.41
CA GLY A 12 3.11 11.72 0.93
C GLY A 12 2.45 10.50 1.60
N ILE A 13 1.25 10.68 2.19
CA ILE A 13 0.52 9.60 2.85
C ILE A 13 -0.43 8.93 1.87
N THR A 14 -0.34 7.61 1.74
CA THR A 14 -1.26 6.79 0.94
C THR A 14 -1.83 5.66 1.77
N ARG A 15 -3.15 5.45 1.68
CA ARG A 15 -3.81 4.26 2.23
C ARG A 15 -4.19 3.30 1.12
N ILE A 16 -3.90 2.02 1.34
CA ILE A 16 -4.24 0.89 0.49
C ILE A 16 -5.12 -0.05 1.30
N ARG A 17 -6.29 -0.46 0.78
CA ARG A 17 -7.20 -1.41 1.47
C ARG A 17 -7.77 -2.43 0.50
N GLU A 18 -8.10 -3.61 1.00
CA GLU A 18 -8.77 -4.64 0.22
C GLU A 18 -10.23 -4.24 -0.11
N LYS A 19 -10.61 -4.28 -1.39
CA LYS A 19 -11.98 -3.92 -1.83
C LYS A 19 -13.04 -4.95 -1.43
N PHE A 20 -12.66 -6.23 -1.44
CA PHE A 20 -13.60 -7.35 -1.32
C PHE A 20 -13.61 -7.99 0.08
N ILE A 21 -12.88 -7.40 1.02
CA ILE A 21 -12.96 -7.75 2.44
C ILE A 21 -13.89 -6.75 3.11
N SER A 22 -14.79 -7.25 3.95
CA SER A 22 -15.71 -6.40 4.71
C SER A 22 -14.97 -5.34 5.53
N ALA A 23 -15.63 -4.20 5.77
CA ALA A 23 -15.01 -3.07 6.45
C ALA A 23 -14.52 -3.40 7.87
N ASP A 24 -15.18 -4.36 8.54
CA ASP A 24 -14.84 -4.79 9.90
C ASP A 24 -13.58 -5.66 9.96
N TRP A 25 -13.17 -6.24 8.83
CA TRP A 25 -12.06 -7.19 8.77
C TRP A 25 -10.89 -6.72 7.93
N ARG A 26 -11.11 -5.82 6.97
CA ARG A 26 -10.04 -5.36 6.07
C ARG A 26 -8.96 -4.58 6.82
N CYS A 27 -7.74 -4.65 6.28
CA CYS A 27 -6.62 -3.93 6.84
C CYS A 27 -6.54 -2.52 6.28
N ASN A 28 -5.90 -1.63 7.03
CA ASN A 28 -5.48 -0.33 6.52
C ASN A 28 -3.97 -0.39 6.34
N ILE A 29 -3.53 -0.68 5.11
CA ILE A 29 -2.12 -0.64 4.78
C ILE A 29 -1.76 0.80 4.49
N TRP A 30 -0.87 1.38 5.29
CA TRP A 30 -0.43 2.76 5.12
C TRP A 30 0.97 2.79 4.54
N HIS A 31 1.15 3.58 3.49
CA HIS A 31 2.42 3.97 2.94
C HIS A 31 2.67 5.43 3.28
N ILE A 32 3.80 5.70 3.90
CA ILE A 32 4.27 7.04 4.22
C ILE A 32 5.58 7.23 3.47
N GLN A 33 5.57 8.15 2.51
CA GLN A 33 6.77 8.50 1.79
C GLN A 33 7.75 9.22 2.73
N GLY A 34 9.00 8.75 2.77
CA GLY A 34 10.06 9.41 3.50
C GLY A 34 11.15 9.92 2.59
N ARG A 35 12.02 10.79 3.11
CA ARG A 35 13.12 11.38 2.33
C ARG A 35 14.11 10.34 1.82
N GLU A 36 14.46 9.39 2.69
CA GLU A 36 15.48 8.36 2.40
C GLU A 36 14.89 6.97 2.29
N ARG A 37 13.78 6.73 3.01
CA ARG A 37 13.08 5.45 3.05
C ARG A 37 11.62 5.69 3.32
N ASP A 38 10.80 4.86 2.71
CA ASP A 38 9.37 4.82 2.97
C ASP A 38 9.06 3.94 4.17
N LEU A 39 7.99 4.28 4.89
CA LEU A 39 7.43 3.47 5.97
C LEU A 39 6.15 2.80 5.49
N ILE A 40 6.06 1.49 5.71
CA ILE A 40 4.85 0.70 5.50
C ILE A 40 4.34 0.23 6.85
N ILE A 41 3.07 0.51 7.13
CA ILE A 41 2.37 0.09 8.34
C ILE A 41 1.26 -0.86 7.93
N ASP A 42 1.20 -2.00 8.61
CA ASP A 42 0.35 -3.14 8.25
C ASP A 42 0.83 -3.83 6.95
N THR A 43 0.53 -5.12 6.81
CA THR A 43 0.84 -5.90 5.59
C THR A 43 -0.42 -6.49 4.96
N GLY A 44 -1.59 -6.11 5.46
CA GLY A 44 -2.83 -6.77 5.13
C GLY A 44 -2.96 -8.09 5.87
N PHE A 45 -3.88 -8.94 5.40
CA PHE A 45 -3.98 -10.32 5.89
C PHE A 45 -2.73 -11.18 5.63
N GLY A 46 -1.75 -10.70 4.87
CA GLY A 46 -0.54 -11.46 4.53
C GLY A 46 -0.78 -12.71 3.66
N LEU A 47 -2.03 -12.97 3.25
CA LEU A 47 -2.38 -14.12 2.42
C LEU A 47 -1.94 -13.89 0.96
N PRO A 48 -1.48 -14.90 0.22
CA PRO A 48 -1.33 -14.78 -1.23
C PRO A 48 -2.72 -14.58 -1.88
N PRO A 49 -2.90 -13.65 -2.85
CA PRO A 49 -1.89 -12.87 -3.58
C PRO A 49 -1.57 -11.47 -2.99
N TYR A 50 -2.04 -11.13 -1.78
CA TYR A 50 -1.98 -9.78 -1.23
C TYR A 50 -0.55 -9.23 -1.12
N GLN A 51 0.40 -10.03 -0.61
CA GLN A 51 1.82 -9.65 -0.51
C GLN A 51 2.45 -9.22 -1.85
N ARG A 52 2.12 -9.91 -2.96
CA ARG A 52 2.70 -9.59 -4.28
C ARG A 52 2.22 -8.24 -4.80
N VAL A 53 1.00 -7.84 -4.47
CA VAL A 53 0.45 -6.58 -4.95
C VAL A 53 1.06 -5.38 -4.23
N LEU A 54 1.26 -5.48 -2.92
CA LEU A 54 2.00 -4.46 -2.16
C LEU A 54 3.44 -4.35 -2.65
N GLN A 55 4.12 -5.48 -2.86
CA GLN A 55 5.47 -5.48 -3.41
C GLN A 55 5.52 -4.79 -4.79
N LYS A 56 4.56 -5.09 -5.68
CA LYS A 56 4.46 -4.42 -6.98
C LYS A 56 4.22 -2.92 -6.84
N TYR A 57 3.32 -2.48 -5.96
CA TYR A 57 3.08 -1.05 -5.71
C TYR A 57 4.37 -0.34 -5.27
N LEU A 58 5.11 -0.92 -4.32
CA LEU A 58 6.34 -0.33 -3.81
C LEU A 58 7.44 -0.27 -4.86
N ILE A 59 7.56 -1.30 -5.71
CA ILE A 59 8.47 -1.27 -6.86
C ILE A 59 8.08 -0.14 -7.81
N ASP A 60 6.80 -0.07 -8.21
CA ASP A 60 6.31 0.95 -9.13
C ASP A 60 6.50 2.38 -8.56
N GLN A 61 6.39 2.58 -7.24
CA GLN A 61 6.73 3.85 -6.56
C GLN A 61 8.23 4.11 -6.54
N SER A 62 9.05 3.12 -6.20
CA SER A 62 10.51 3.27 -6.22
C SER A 62 11.06 3.60 -7.60
N LEU A 63 10.40 3.14 -8.68
CA LEU A 63 10.72 3.51 -10.06
C LEU A 63 10.36 4.98 -10.39
N GLN A 64 9.48 5.63 -9.62
CA GLN A 64 9.19 7.07 -9.75
C GLN A 64 10.20 7.95 -8.99
N PHE A 65 11.01 7.35 -8.09
CA PHE A 65 12.01 8.03 -7.26
C PHE A 65 13.45 7.53 -7.49
N ALA A 66 13.67 6.63 -8.45
CA ALA A 66 15.01 6.29 -8.92
C ALA A 66 15.56 7.49 -9.72
N PRO A 67 16.85 7.88 -9.52
CA PRO A 67 17.45 9.04 -10.19
C PRO A 67 17.42 8.93 -11.72
#